data_AF-A0A350CAA5-F1
#
_entry.id   AF-A0A350CAA5-F1
#
_cell.length_a   1.000
_cell.length_b   1.000
_cell.length_c   1.000
_cell.angle_alpha   90.00
_cell.angle_beta   90.00
_cell.angle_gamma   90.00
#
_symmetry.space_group_name_H-M   'P 1'
#
loop_
_entity.id
_entity.type
_entity.pdbx_description
1 polymer ?
#
loop_
_entity_poly.entity_id
_entity_poly.type
_entity_poly.pdbx_seq_one_letter_code
_entity_poly.pdbx_strand_id
1 'polypeptide(L)'
;MSIGTITSDASLTVQYLGGPTLGTIEESFLAKINPGETFLFAGRTVELVHIRDMKVWVRKAPASKQVRIPRWMGGRMPLSTELAHAVRLRLDQATQGIFDGPELTAVRPLLELQARWSEIPRPAELLIEQIRSREGFHTLIYPFAGRLVHEGLSALFAWRMSRLQPITFTMSVNDYGFELLSATEPELDRALQQGLLSTDALMDELQQCINAAEMGKRQFREIARVAGLVFQGFPGQPRSARQLQASSGLLYDVFASYDPQNLLLRQAG
;
A
#
# COMPACT_ATOMS: atom_id res chain seq x y z
N MET A 1 25.42 4.61 -17.62
CA MET A 1 24.14 4.69 -18.34
C MET A 1 23.50 3.33 -18.27
N SER A 2 22.33 3.20 -17.64
CA SER A 2 21.55 1.96 -17.59
C SER A 2 20.25 2.24 -18.34
N ILE A 3 20.19 1.79 -19.60
CA ILE A 3 18.96 1.71 -20.40
C ILE A 3 18.42 0.31 -20.14
N GLY A 4 17.46 0.21 -19.23
CA GLY A 4 16.77 -1.02 -18.89
C GLY A 4 15.40 -0.70 -18.31
N THR A 5 14.37 -1.37 -18.82
CA THR A 5 12.96 -1.20 -18.42
C THR A 5 12.54 -2.09 -17.25
N ILE A 6 13.41 -3.01 -16.81
CA ILE A 6 13.18 -3.89 -15.66
C ILE A 6 13.77 -3.22 -14.42
N THR A 7 12.91 -2.83 -13.49
CA THR A 7 13.32 -2.18 -12.24
C THR A 7 13.09 -3.15 -11.08
N SER A 8 14.15 -3.78 -10.58
CA SER A 8 14.09 -4.49 -9.29
C SER A 8 14.29 -3.51 -8.14
N ASP A 9 13.48 -3.61 -7.09
CA ASP A 9 13.75 -2.89 -5.84
C ASP A 9 15.09 -3.40 -5.28
N ALA A 10 15.99 -2.50 -4.89
CA ALA A 10 17.30 -2.89 -4.39
C ALA A 10 17.16 -3.60 -3.03
N SER A 11 17.80 -4.76 -2.86
CA SER A 11 17.82 -5.49 -1.59
C SER A 11 19.04 -5.11 -0.77
N LEU A 12 18.85 -4.86 0.53
CA LEU A 12 19.89 -4.54 1.49
C LEU A 12 20.12 -5.70 2.46
N THR A 13 21.36 -5.93 2.89
CA THR A 13 21.68 -6.99 3.86
C THR A 13 21.47 -6.49 5.29
N VAL A 14 20.64 -7.16 6.08
CA VAL A 14 20.39 -6.83 7.50
C VAL A 14 21.40 -7.56 8.38
N GLN A 15 22.11 -6.82 9.25
CA GLN A 15 23.15 -7.34 10.12
C GLN A 15 23.11 -6.70 11.51
N TYR A 16 23.37 -7.48 12.57
CA TYR A 16 23.55 -6.89 13.89
C TYR A 16 24.84 -6.07 14.00
N LEU A 17 24.83 -4.99 14.79
CA LEU A 17 26.05 -4.28 15.21
C LEU A 17 27.06 -5.29 15.80
N GLY A 18 28.15 -5.54 15.08
CA GLY A 18 29.19 -6.49 15.48
C GLY A 18 28.73 -7.96 15.55
N GLY A 19 27.63 -8.31 14.89
CA GLY A 19 27.01 -9.64 14.99
C GLY A 19 26.68 -10.29 13.63
N PRO A 20 25.92 -11.40 13.67
CA PRO A 20 25.62 -12.18 12.47
C PRO A 20 24.66 -11.44 11.53
N THR A 21 24.76 -11.81 10.24
CA THR A 21 23.80 -11.42 9.21
C THR A 21 22.47 -12.13 9.44
N LEU A 22 21.37 -11.37 9.40
CA LEU A 22 20.01 -11.88 9.59
C LEU A 22 19.33 -12.28 8.28
N GLY A 23 19.67 -11.61 7.17
CA GLY A 23 19.06 -11.85 5.86
C GLY A 23 19.10 -10.61 4.97
N THR A 24 18.26 -10.58 3.94
CA THR A 24 18.09 -9.41 3.05
C THR A 24 16.71 -8.79 3.22
N ILE A 25 16.58 -7.49 2.95
CA ILE A 25 15.34 -6.73 3.04
C ILE A 25 15.22 -5.72 1.90
N GLU A 26 14.02 -5.46 1.40
CA GLU A 26 13.77 -4.46 0.34
C GLU A 26 14.09 -3.05 0.85
N GLU A 27 14.82 -2.25 0.05
CA GLU A 27 15.15 -0.86 0.37
C GLU A 27 13.90 0.00 0.56
N SER A 28 12.85 -0.23 -0.23
CA SER A 28 11.59 0.52 -0.15
C SER A 28 10.88 0.41 1.20
N PHE A 29 11.08 -0.70 1.92
CA PHE A 29 10.59 -0.84 3.30
C PHE A 29 11.42 0.00 4.27
N LEU A 30 12.75 -0.04 4.16
CA LEU A 30 13.65 0.71 5.03
C LEU A 30 13.63 2.21 4.80
N ALA A 31 13.29 2.67 3.59
CA ALA A 31 13.12 4.09 3.29
C ALA A 31 12.07 4.78 4.19
N LYS A 32 11.16 4.00 4.79
CA LYS A 32 10.11 4.48 5.69
C LYS A 32 10.47 4.35 7.17
N ILE A 33 11.66 3.84 7.49
CA ILE A 33 12.12 3.58 8.86
C ILE A 33 13.26 4.53 9.19
N ASN A 34 13.10 5.29 10.27
CA ASN A 34 14.17 6.15 10.76
C ASN A 34 15.12 5.39 11.71
N PRO A 35 16.41 5.77 11.77
CA PRO A 35 17.30 5.33 12.85
C PRO A 35 16.65 5.52 14.23
N GLY A 36 16.65 4.46 15.03
CA GLY A 36 16.01 4.39 16.36
C GLY A 36 14.61 3.75 16.37
N GLU A 37 13.98 3.58 15.21
CA GLU A 37 12.71 2.88 15.06
C GLU A 37 12.89 1.36 15.00
N THR A 38 11.86 0.63 15.44
CA THR A 38 11.87 -0.83 15.55
C THR A 38 10.96 -1.49 14.52
N PHE A 39 11.45 -2.57 13.93
CA PHE A 39 10.71 -3.38 12.96
C PHE A 39 10.90 -4.87 13.20
N LEU A 40 9.95 -5.68 12.71
CA LEU A 40 10.04 -7.14 12.78
C LEU A 40 10.85 -7.67 11.60
N PHE A 41 11.88 -8.48 11.84
CA PHE A 41 12.67 -9.11 10.78
C PHE A 41 13.08 -10.52 11.18
N ALA A 42 12.80 -11.51 10.32
CA ALA A 42 13.06 -12.94 10.58
C ALA A 42 12.55 -13.41 11.95
N GLY A 43 11.35 -12.97 12.35
CA GLY A 43 10.72 -13.31 13.64
C GLY A 43 11.33 -12.60 14.86
N ARG A 44 12.20 -11.61 14.65
CA ARG A 44 12.88 -10.85 15.73
C ARG A 44 12.57 -9.37 15.61
N THR A 45 12.28 -8.72 16.74
CA THR A 45 12.16 -7.27 16.79
C THR A 45 13.55 -6.64 16.85
N VAL A 46 13.86 -5.84 15.84
CA VAL A 46 15.16 -5.19 15.69
C VAL A 46 14.99 -3.68 15.58
N GLU A 47 15.93 -2.94 16.13
CA GLU A 47 15.99 -1.48 16.03
C GLU A 47 16.99 -1.07 14.95
N LEU A 48 16.57 -0.22 14.01
CA LEU A 48 17.45 0.34 13.00
C LEU A 48 18.47 1.27 13.66
N VAL A 49 19.77 1.04 13.45
CA VAL A 49 20.82 1.94 13.93
C VAL A 49 21.26 2.86 12.81
N HIS A 50 21.67 2.29 11.67
CA HIS A 50 22.03 3.06 10.49
C HIS A 50 22.08 2.16 9.25
N ILE A 51 22.08 2.80 8.08
CA ILE A 51 22.26 2.13 6.79
C ILE A 51 23.57 2.64 6.20
N ARG A 52 24.48 1.72 5.86
CA ARG A 52 25.79 2.05 5.28
C ARG A 52 26.26 0.90 4.39
N ASP A 53 26.83 1.21 3.23
CA ASP A 53 27.44 0.24 2.30
C ASP A 53 26.50 -0.91 1.91
N MET A 54 25.25 -0.60 1.54
CA MET A 54 24.19 -1.58 1.23
C MET A 54 23.86 -2.57 2.37
N LYS A 55 24.27 -2.23 3.60
CA LYS A 55 23.98 -2.98 4.82
C LYS A 55 23.17 -2.16 5.79
N VAL A 56 22.33 -2.86 6.54
CA VAL A 56 21.36 -2.32 7.48
C VAL A 56 21.78 -2.82 8.84
N TRP A 57 22.36 -1.92 9.61
CA TRP A 57 22.89 -2.22 10.93
C TRP A 57 21.77 -2.10 11.94
N VAL A 58 21.50 -3.20 12.64
CA VAL A 58 20.43 -3.28 13.62
C VAL A 58 20.96 -3.69 15.00
N ARG A 59 20.17 -3.41 16.03
CA ARG A 59 20.37 -3.96 17.39
C ARG A 59 19.11 -4.61 17.89
N LYS A 60 19.22 -5.44 18.94
CA LYS A 60 18.04 -6.02 19.60
C LYS A 60 17.19 -4.89 20.17
N ALA A 61 15.90 -4.88 19.83
CA ALA A 61 14.98 -3.89 20.34
C ALA A 61 14.61 -4.17 21.81
N PRO A 62 14.43 -3.14 22.66
CA PRO A 62 13.81 -3.29 23.97
C PRO A 62 12.33 -3.68 23.82
N ALA A 63 11.80 -4.47 24.76
CA ALA A 63 10.49 -5.13 24.67
C ALA A 63 9.27 -4.17 24.56
N SER A 64 9.45 -2.87 24.81
CA SER A 64 8.36 -1.89 24.93
C SER A 64 8.15 -0.97 23.72
N LYS A 65 8.86 -1.16 22.60
CA LYS A 65 8.69 -0.31 21.41
C LYS A 65 7.67 -0.87 20.41
N GLN A 66 6.85 0.01 19.85
CA GLN A 66 5.89 -0.29 18.78
C GLN A 66 6.62 -0.82 17.54
N VAL A 67 6.19 -1.96 17.01
CA VAL A 67 6.89 -2.69 15.95
C VAL A 67 6.25 -2.40 14.60
N ARG A 68 7.02 -1.86 13.65
CA ARG A 68 6.59 -1.78 12.24
C ARG A 68 6.80 -3.13 11.55
N ILE A 69 5.75 -3.67 10.94
CA ILE A 69 5.82 -4.97 10.24
C ILE A 69 6.21 -4.71 8.77
N PRO A 70 7.24 -5.41 8.23
CA PRO A 70 7.57 -5.34 6.81
C PRO A 70 6.43 -5.76 5.92
N ARG A 71 6.01 -4.84 5.05
CA ARG A 71 5.20 -5.12 3.88
C ARG A 71 6.15 -5.29 2.70
N TRP A 72 6.32 -6.53 2.25
CA TRP A 72 7.10 -6.86 1.06
C TRP A 72 6.28 -6.49 -0.17
N MET A 73 6.86 -5.67 -1.06
CA MET A 73 6.24 -5.35 -2.34
C MET A 73 6.36 -6.51 -3.33
N GLY A 74 7.36 -7.37 -3.13
CA GLY A 74 7.38 -8.77 -3.57
C GLY A 74 6.80 -9.01 -4.96
N GLY A 75 7.22 -8.27 -5.99
CA GLY A 75 7.03 -8.56 -7.42
C GLY A 75 5.66 -9.08 -7.89
N ARG A 76 4.59 -8.91 -7.11
CA ARG A 76 3.29 -9.48 -7.42
C ARG A 76 2.66 -8.58 -8.44
N MET A 77 2.57 -9.07 -9.68
CA MET A 77 1.56 -8.55 -10.58
C MET A 77 0.24 -8.53 -9.81
N PRO A 78 -0.46 -7.39 -9.77
CA PRO A 78 -1.75 -7.32 -9.10
C PRO A 78 -2.66 -8.41 -9.67
N LEU A 79 -3.55 -8.92 -8.82
CA LEU A 79 -4.57 -9.88 -9.24
C LEU A 79 -5.23 -9.37 -10.53
N SER A 80 -5.14 -10.13 -11.63
CA SER A 80 -5.85 -9.75 -12.84
C SER A 80 -7.35 -9.77 -12.57
N THR A 81 -8.13 -9.00 -13.32
CA THR A 81 -9.59 -8.96 -13.16
C THR A 81 -10.21 -10.35 -13.31
N GLU A 82 -9.69 -11.17 -14.21
CA GLU A 82 -10.13 -12.55 -14.45
C GLU A 82 -9.83 -13.44 -13.24
N LEU A 83 -8.63 -13.31 -12.66
CA LEU A 83 -8.25 -14.07 -11.47
C LEU A 83 -9.09 -13.63 -10.26
N ALA A 84 -9.35 -12.33 -10.11
CA ALA A 84 -10.22 -11.80 -9.07
C ALA A 84 -11.63 -12.38 -9.18
N HIS A 85 -12.18 -12.41 -10.39
CA HIS A 85 -13.48 -13.00 -10.66
C HIS A 85 -13.48 -14.51 -10.36
N ALA A 86 -12.45 -15.25 -10.75
CA ALA A 86 -12.31 -16.67 -10.44
C ALA A 86 -12.27 -16.94 -8.92
N VAL A 87 -11.55 -16.11 -8.15
CA VAL A 87 -11.55 -16.18 -6.68
C VAL A 87 -12.94 -15.96 -6.11
N ARG A 88 -13.67 -14.94 -6.60
CA ARG A 88 -15.06 -14.69 -6.16
C ARG A 88 -15.99 -15.87 -6.45
N LEU A 89 -15.84 -16.52 -7.60
CA LEU A 89 -16.62 -17.73 -7.92
C LEU A 89 -16.32 -18.88 -6.95
N ARG A 90 -15.05 -19.05 -6.54
CA ARG A 90 -14.69 -20.06 -5.53
C ARG A 90 -15.23 -19.71 -4.14
N LEU A 91 -15.26 -18.43 -3.76
CA LEU A 91 -15.89 -17.98 -2.52
C LEU A 91 -17.40 -18.21 -2.55
N ASP A 92 -18.06 -17.94 -3.67
CA ASP A 92 -19.50 -18.19 -3.87
C ASP A 92 -19.85 -19.67 -3.68
N GLN A 93 -19.05 -20.58 -4.27
CA GLN A 93 -19.17 -22.02 -4.05
C GLN A 93 -19.11 -22.39 -2.55
N ALA A 94 -18.19 -21.78 -1.81
CA ALA A 94 -18.07 -22.01 -0.38
C ALA A 94 -19.32 -21.54 0.40
N THR A 95 -19.98 -20.45 -0.04
CA THR A 95 -21.25 -20.00 0.57
C THR A 95 -22.39 -21.01 0.38
N GLN A 96 -22.29 -21.85 -0.65
CA GLN A 96 -23.22 -22.94 -0.95
C GLN A 96 -22.82 -24.27 -0.30
N GLY A 97 -21.77 -24.27 0.53
CA GLY A 97 -21.21 -25.47 1.17
C GLY A 97 -20.38 -26.35 0.24
N ILE A 98 -20.01 -25.85 -0.94
CA ILE A 98 -19.22 -26.58 -1.94
C ILE A 98 -17.73 -26.23 -1.76
N PHE A 99 -16.94 -27.22 -1.32
CA PHE A 99 -15.50 -27.09 -1.11
C PHE A 99 -14.73 -28.00 -2.08
N ASP A 100 -14.78 -27.66 -3.37
CA ASP A 100 -14.17 -28.47 -4.43
C ASP A 100 -12.67 -28.15 -4.62
N GLY A 101 -11.84 -29.19 -4.65
CA GLY A 101 -10.39 -29.09 -4.84
C GLY A 101 -9.56 -28.94 -3.55
N PRO A 102 -8.23 -29.16 -3.66
CA PRO A 102 -7.33 -29.14 -2.52
C PRO A 102 -7.22 -27.73 -1.88
N GLU A 103 -7.29 -26.67 -2.67
CA GLU A 103 -7.19 -25.29 -2.17
C GLU A 103 -8.40 -24.91 -1.32
N LEU A 104 -9.64 -25.14 -1.80
CA LEU A 104 -10.86 -24.86 -1.03
C LEU A 104 -10.97 -25.74 0.21
N THR A 105 -10.54 -27.00 0.12
CA THR A 105 -10.45 -27.89 1.29
C THR A 105 -9.49 -27.34 2.34
N ALA A 106 -8.33 -26.82 1.92
CA ALA A 106 -7.34 -26.25 2.82
C ALA A 106 -7.82 -24.96 3.49
N VAL A 107 -8.53 -24.08 2.78
CA VAL A 107 -9.03 -22.82 3.34
C VAL A 107 -10.36 -22.94 4.06
N ARG A 108 -11.07 -24.08 3.94
CA ARG A 108 -12.39 -24.31 4.54
C ARG A 108 -12.50 -23.87 6.02
N PRO A 109 -11.56 -24.22 6.94
CA PRO A 109 -11.68 -23.80 8.33
C PRO A 109 -11.68 -22.28 8.52
N LEU A 110 -10.99 -21.54 7.64
CA LEU A 110 -10.97 -20.07 7.66
C LEU A 110 -12.28 -19.51 7.11
N LEU A 111 -12.83 -20.10 6.06
CA LEU A 111 -14.12 -19.69 5.50
C LEU A 111 -15.27 -19.94 6.47
N GLU A 112 -15.27 -21.10 7.16
CA GLU A 112 -16.24 -21.40 8.23
C GLU A 112 -16.06 -20.48 9.44
N LEU A 113 -14.86 -19.99 9.73
CA LEU A 113 -14.64 -18.96 10.75
C LEU A 113 -15.20 -17.61 10.30
N GLN A 114 -14.91 -17.19 9.07
CA GLN A 114 -15.41 -15.96 8.48
C GLN A 114 -16.94 -15.91 8.50
N ALA A 115 -17.61 -16.96 8.03
CA ALA A 115 -19.07 -17.05 8.02
C ALA A 115 -19.72 -17.09 9.41
N ARG A 116 -18.95 -17.36 10.47
CA ARG A 116 -19.44 -17.28 11.86
C ARG A 116 -19.28 -15.89 12.45
N TRP A 117 -18.30 -15.11 12.00
CA TRP A 117 -17.96 -13.80 12.57
C TRP A 117 -18.53 -12.64 11.74
N SER A 118 -18.74 -12.87 10.45
CA SER A 118 -19.15 -11.90 9.45
C SER A 118 -19.77 -12.68 8.28
N GLU A 119 -19.54 -12.22 7.04
CA GLU A 119 -20.07 -12.81 5.83
C GLU A 119 -18.95 -13.21 4.86
N ILE A 120 -19.26 -14.13 3.94
CA ILE A 120 -18.46 -14.38 2.74
C ILE A 120 -19.18 -13.70 1.57
N PRO A 121 -18.58 -12.69 0.91
CA PRO A 121 -19.30 -11.89 -0.07
C PRO A 121 -19.64 -12.70 -1.33
N ARG A 122 -20.91 -12.66 -1.75
CA ARG A 122 -21.34 -13.21 -3.04
C ARG A 122 -20.88 -12.32 -4.21
N PRO A 123 -20.98 -12.77 -5.48
CA PRO A 123 -20.52 -12.02 -6.64
C PRO A 123 -21.16 -10.63 -6.84
N ALA A 124 -22.37 -10.40 -6.33
CA ALA A 124 -23.08 -9.11 -6.42
C ALA A 124 -23.06 -8.30 -5.12
N GLU A 125 -22.28 -8.74 -4.13
CA GLU A 125 -22.22 -8.11 -2.81
C GLU A 125 -20.85 -7.47 -2.59
N LEU A 126 -20.84 -6.38 -1.83
CA LEU A 126 -19.64 -5.74 -1.31
C LEU A 126 -19.61 -5.94 0.20
N LEU A 127 -18.60 -6.63 0.70
CA LEU A 127 -18.39 -6.77 2.13
C LEU A 127 -17.64 -5.55 2.67
N ILE A 128 -18.22 -4.89 3.67
CA ILE A 128 -17.59 -3.85 4.47
C ILE A 128 -17.66 -4.27 5.94
N GLU A 129 -16.51 -4.34 6.61
CA GLU A 129 -16.41 -4.73 8.02
C GLU A 129 -15.84 -3.58 8.84
N GLN A 130 -16.39 -3.38 10.04
CA GLN A 130 -15.86 -2.42 11.01
C GLN A 130 -15.34 -3.14 12.24
N ILE A 131 -14.07 -2.87 12.59
CA ILE A 131 -13.41 -3.46 13.74
C ILE A 131 -12.76 -2.36 14.57
N ARG A 132 -12.90 -2.42 15.89
CA ARG A 132 -12.17 -1.55 16.82
C ARG A 132 -11.00 -2.30 17.42
N SER A 133 -9.81 -1.71 17.36
CA SER A 133 -8.60 -2.23 18.00
C SER A 133 -7.94 -1.16 18.87
N ARG A 134 -6.80 -1.52 19.49
CA ARG A 134 -5.93 -0.56 20.19
C ARG A 134 -5.33 0.51 19.27
N GLU A 135 -5.33 0.29 17.96
CA GLU A 135 -4.77 1.20 16.95
C GLU A 135 -5.82 2.19 16.41
N GLY A 136 -7.11 1.92 16.62
CA GLY A 136 -8.22 2.78 16.21
C GLY A 136 -9.41 2.01 15.67
N PHE A 137 -10.15 2.68 14.77
CA PHE A 137 -11.31 2.15 14.06
C PHE A 137 -10.91 1.77 12.64
N HIS A 138 -11.06 0.49 12.33
CA HIS A 138 -10.73 -0.10 11.05
C HIS A 138 -12.02 -0.25 10.24
N THR A 139 -12.06 0.34 9.05
CA THR A 139 -13.07 0.01 8.04
C THR A 139 -12.40 -0.78 6.92
N LEU A 140 -12.76 -2.05 6.80
CA LEU A 140 -12.20 -3.00 5.83
C LEU A 140 -13.20 -3.19 4.70
N ILE A 141 -12.78 -3.00 3.45
CA ILE A 141 -13.63 -3.09 2.26
C ILE A 141 -13.04 -4.16 1.34
N TYR A 142 -13.88 -5.08 0.84
CA TYR A 142 -13.44 -6.22 0.02
C TYR A 142 -14.11 -6.25 -1.37
N PRO A 143 -13.67 -5.42 -2.34
CA PRO A 143 -14.25 -5.40 -3.69
C PRO A 143 -13.77 -6.55 -4.58
N PHE A 144 -12.60 -7.13 -4.32
CA PHE A 144 -11.91 -8.07 -5.21
C PHE A 144 -11.77 -7.52 -6.65
N ALA A 145 -11.26 -6.30 -6.77
CA ALA A 145 -11.08 -5.61 -8.06
C ALA A 145 -9.60 -5.40 -8.43
N GLY A 146 -8.69 -5.93 -7.63
CA GLY A 146 -7.25 -5.78 -7.81
C GLY A 146 -6.68 -4.49 -7.25
N ARG A 147 -5.36 -4.47 -7.05
CA ARG A 147 -4.67 -3.45 -6.26
C ARG A 147 -4.86 -2.02 -6.75
N LEU A 148 -4.76 -1.77 -8.06
CA LEU A 148 -4.86 -0.42 -8.64
C LEU A 148 -6.26 0.18 -8.41
N VAL A 149 -7.30 -0.64 -8.57
CA VAL A 149 -8.68 -0.22 -8.30
C VAL A 149 -8.83 0.10 -6.82
N HIS A 150 -8.28 -0.74 -5.94
CA HIS A 150 -8.35 -0.51 -4.50
C HIS A 150 -7.60 0.74 -4.05
N GLU A 151 -6.46 1.09 -4.68
CA GLU A 151 -5.75 2.35 -4.40
C GLU A 151 -6.64 3.56 -4.72
N GLY A 152 -7.27 3.60 -5.91
CA GLY A 152 -8.21 4.66 -6.28
C GLY A 152 -9.44 4.71 -5.37
N LEU A 153 -10.08 3.55 -5.12
CA LEU A 153 -11.27 3.46 -4.26
C LEU A 153 -10.97 3.88 -2.82
N SER A 154 -9.83 3.49 -2.27
CA SER A 154 -9.45 3.84 -0.91
C SER A 154 -9.31 5.37 -0.76
N ALA A 155 -8.70 6.04 -1.74
CA ALA A 155 -8.55 7.50 -1.72
C ALA A 155 -9.90 8.20 -1.86
N LEU A 156 -10.73 7.73 -2.80
CA LEU A 156 -12.08 8.24 -3.02
C LEU A 156 -12.95 8.11 -1.76
N PHE A 157 -12.95 6.95 -1.12
CA PHE A 157 -13.77 6.69 0.06
C PHE A 157 -13.30 7.55 1.23
N ALA A 158 -11.99 7.63 1.47
CA ALA A 158 -11.43 8.51 2.48
C ALA A 158 -11.83 9.97 2.25
N TRP A 159 -11.74 10.45 1.00
CA TRP A 159 -12.13 11.81 0.64
C TRP A 159 -13.62 12.06 0.87
N ARG A 160 -14.50 11.18 0.35
CA ARG A 160 -15.96 11.29 0.53
C ARG A 160 -16.34 11.30 2.01
N MET A 161 -15.78 10.40 2.81
CA MET A 161 -16.04 10.32 4.25
C MET A 161 -15.51 11.54 5.02
N SER A 162 -14.36 12.10 4.62
CA SER A 162 -13.79 13.30 5.26
C SER A 162 -14.63 14.57 5.07
N ARG A 163 -15.54 14.58 4.09
CA ARG A 163 -16.47 15.69 3.87
C ARG A 163 -17.67 15.66 4.82
N LEU A 164 -17.92 14.52 5.47
CA LEU A 164 -19.04 14.35 6.39
C LEU A 164 -18.68 14.76 7.81
N GLN A 165 -17.45 14.48 8.20
CA GLN A 165 -16.88 14.84 9.49
C GLN A 165 -15.37 15.05 9.38
N PRO A 166 -14.76 15.89 10.23
CA PRO A 166 -13.30 16.01 10.30
C PRO A 166 -12.67 14.68 10.75
N ILE A 167 -12.05 13.96 9.80
CA ILE A 167 -11.41 12.66 10.06
C ILE A 167 -10.21 12.46 9.13
N THR A 168 -9.20 11.75 9.63
CA THR A 168 -8.01 11.38 8.86
C THR A 168 -7.91 9.87 8.80
N PHE A 169 -7.58 9.35 7.62
CA PHE A 169 -7.41 7.92 7.39
C PHE A 169 -5.96 7.55 7.09
N THR A 170 -5.48 6.48 7.70
CA THR A 170 -4.33 5.71 7.21
C THR A 170 -4.86 4.60 6.32
N MET A 171 -4.30 4.48 5.12
CA MET A 171 -4.81 3.57 4.10
C MET A 171 -3.85 2.40 3.88
N SER A 172 -4.40 1.19 3.83
CA SER A 172 -3.68 -0.03 3.43
C SER A 172 -4.42 -0.73 2.31
N VAL A 173 -3.69 -1.24 1.31
CA VAL A 173 -4.27 -1.86 0.12
C VAL A 173 -3.59 -3.19 -0.17
N ASN A 174 -4.39 -4.20 -0.53
CA ASN A 174 -3.93 -5.49 -1.05
C ASN A 174 -4.74 -5.89 -2.29
N ASP A 175 -4.60 -7.15 -2.72
CA ASP A 175 -5.23 -7.67 -3.94
C ASP A 175 -6.72 -7.97 -3.81
N TYR A 176 -7.25 -8.07 -2.59
CA TYR A 176 -8.65 -8.43 -2.30
C TYR A 176 -9.48 -7.25 -1.81
N GLY A 177 -8.83 -6.26 -1.20
CA GLY A 177 -9.47 -5.10 -0.63
C GLY A 177 -8.53 -4.03 -0.13
N PHE A 178 -9.11 -3.12 0.65
CA PHE A 178 -8.40 -2.02 1.30
C PHE A 178 -8.99 -1.72 2.68
N GLU A 179 -8.19 -1.00 3.47
CA GLU A 179 -8.48 -0.61 4.83
C GLU A 179 -8.39 0.91 4.96
N LEU A 180 -9.36 1.48 5.65
CA LEU A 180 -9.34 2.85 6.17
C LEU A 180 -9.26 2.80 7.70
N LEU A 181 -8.08 3.05 8.25
CA LEU A 181 -7.84 3.14 9.69
C LEU A 181 -7.93 4.59 10.16
N SER A 182 -8.70 4.84 11.21
CA SER A 182 -8.91 6.17 11.78
C SER A 182 -8.84 6.16 13.31
N ALA A 183 -8.50 7.30 13.90
CA ALA A 183 -8.46 7.44 15.36
C ALA A 183 -9.87 7.58 15.98
N THR A 184 -10.84 8.06 15.20
CA THR A 184 -12.23 8.29 15.59
C THR A 184 -13.15 7.43 14.74
N GLU A 185 -14.33 7.10 15.26
CA GLU A 185 -15.28 6.25 14.56
C GLU A 185 -15.79 6.90 13.27
N PRO A 186 -15.66 6.24 12.10
CA PRO A 186 -16.18 6.77 10.85
C PRO A 186 -17.71 6.69 10.79
N GLU A 187 -18.39 7.77 10.37
CA GLU A 187 -19.83 7.79 10.08
C GLU A 187 -20.17 7.01 8.78
N LEU A 188 -19.87 5.71 8.75
CA LEU A 188 -20.01 4.86 7.55
C LEU A 188 -21.45 4.77 7.05
N ASP A 189 -22.42 4.53 7.92
CA ASP A 189 -23.83 4.39 7.53
C ASP A 189 -24.35 5.66 6.85
N ARG A 190 -23.99 6.82 7.41
CA ARG A 190 -24.31 8.12 6.80
C ARG A 190 -23.61 8.29 5.46
N ALA A 191 -22.34 7.88 5.36
CA ALA A 191 -21.61 7.94 4.10
C ALA A 191 -22.29 7.08 3.02
N LEU A 192 -22.70 5.86 3.35
CA LEU A 192 -23.41 4.97 2.44
C LEU A 192 -24.73 5.60 1.97
N GLN A 193 -25.52 6.17 2.89
CA GLN A 193 -26.77 6.87 2.57
C GLN A 193 -26.55 8.10 1.69
N GLN A 194 -25.42 8.80 1.85
CA GLN A 194 -25.06 9.98 1.06
C GLN A 194 -24.29 9.65 -0.22
N GLY A 195 -24.32 8.40 -0.67
CA GLY A 195 -23.76 8.01 -1.96
C GLY A 195 -22.26 7.73 -1.91
N LEU A 196 -21.72 7.18 -0.83
CA LEU A 196 -20.33 6.68 -0.78
C LEU A 196 -20.01 5.75 -1.96
N LEU A 197 -21.00 5.01 -2.46
CA LEU A 197 -20.88 4.10 -3.62
C LEU A 197 -21.38 4.71 -4.94
N SER A 198 -21.83 5.98 -4.95
CA SER A 198 -22.36 6.62 -6.17
C SER A 198 -21.27 6.77 -7.25
N THR A 199 -21.67 6.62 -8.51
CA THR A 199 -20.82 6.79 -9.69
C THR A 199 -20.98 8.17 -10.36
N ASP A 200 -21.88 9.03 -9.88
CA ASP A 200 -22.35 10.21 -10.62
C ASP A 200 -21.27 11.27 -10.92
N ALA A 201 -20.26 11.40 -10.04
CA ALA A 201 -19.13 12.33 -10.18
C ALA A 201 -17.76 11.63 -10.06
N LEU A 202 -17.72 10.33 -10.33
CA LEU A 202 -16.57 9.47 -10.01
C LEU A 202 -15.25 10.00 -10.59
N MET A 203 -15.24 10.42 -11.85
CA MET A 203 -14.01 10.86 -12.52
C MET A 203 -13.46 12.17 -11.95
N ASP A 204 -14.34 13.14 -11.72
CA ASP A 204 -13.97 14.45 -11.18
C ASP A 204 -13.48 14.34 -9.73
N GLU A 205 -14.11 13.48 -8.94
CA GLU A 205 -13.71 13.23 -7.56
C GLU A 205 -12.39 12.45 -7.48
N LEU A 206 -12.17 11.47 -8.36
CA LEU A 206 -10.89 10.76 -8.44
C LEU A 206 -9.74 11.70 -8.79
N GLN A 207 -9.92 12.63 -9.72
CA GLN A 207 -8.90 13.65 -10.03
C GLN A 207 -8.58 14.53 -8.81
N GLN A 208 -9.59 14.92 -8.02
CA GLN A 208 -9.37 15.65 -6.77
C GLN A 208 -8.62 14.81 -5.73
N CYS A 209 -8.91 13.50 -5.66
CA CYS A 209 -8.22 12.56 -4.77
C CYS A 209 -6.76 12.33 -5.18
N ILE A 210 -6.46 12.26 -6.47
CA ILE A 210 -5.09 12.10 -7.00
C ILE A 210 -4.25 13.35 -6.71
N ASN A 211 -4.85 14.54 -6.78
CA ASN A 211 -4.16 15.79 -6.43
C ASN A 211 -3.98 15.96 -4.91
N ALA A 212 -4.89 15.40 -4.10
CA ALA A 212 -4.82 15.42 -2.64
C ALA A 212 -3.91 14.31 -2.06
N ALA A 213 -3.76 13.20 -2.78
CA ALA A 213 -2.89 12.09 -2.42
C ALA A 213 -1.50 12.30 -3.04
N GLU A 214 -0.45 12.14 -2.23
CA GLU A 214 0.98 12.13 -2.60
C GLU A 214 1.40 11.13 -3.74
N MET A 215 0.44 10.53 -4.45
CA MET A 215 0.62 9.54 -5.52
C MET A 215 1.15 10.12 -6.83
N GLY A 216 0.71 11.32 -7.26
CA GLY A 216 1.24 11.96 -8.47
C GLY A 216 2.76 12.20 -8.39
N LYS A 217 3.26 12.63 -7.22
CA LYS A 217 4.70 12.77 -6.94
C LYS A 217 5.46 11.44 -6.94
N ARG A 218 4.78 10.33 -6.63
CA ARG A 218 5.36 8.98 -6.60
C ARG A 218 5.48 8.40 -8.01
N GLN A 219 4.47 8.56 -8.85
CA GLN A 219 4.47 8.08 -10.24
C GLN A 219 5.37 8.96 -11.14
N PHE A 220 5.35 10.27 -10.92
CA PHE A 220 6.25 11.21 -11.57
C PHE A 220 7.73 10.90 -11.27
N ARG A 221 8.05 10.32 -10.11
CA ARG A 221 9.43 9.92 -9.76
C ARG A 221 9.99 8.88 -10.73
N GLU A 222 9.20 7.88 -11.11
CA GLU A 222 9.65 6.85 -12.04
C GLU A 222 9.83 7.42 -13.44
N ILE A 223 8.88 8.24 -13.88
CA ILE A 223 8.93 8.96 -15.16
C ILE A 223 10.14 9.90 -15.22
N ALA A 224 10.38 10.69 -14.17
CA ALA A 224 11.52 11.60 -14.09
C ALA A 224 12.87 10.86 -14.02
N ARG A 225 12.88 9.64 -13.48
CA ARG A 225 14.07 8.76 -13.49
C ARG A 225 14.36 8.22 -14.90
N VAL A 226 13.33 7.77 -15.62
CA VAL A 226 13.45 7.26 -17.00
C VAL A 226 13.79 8.39 -17.99
N ALA A 227 13.18 9.56 -17.82
CA ALA A 227 13.41 10.75 -18.63
C ALA A 227 14.77 11.44 -18.34
N GLY A 228 15.56 10.93 -17.39
CA GLY A 228 16.87 11.48 -17.04
C GLY A 228 16.82 12.82 -16.27
N LEU A 229 15.65 13.23 -15.81
CA LEU A 229 15.46 14.48 -15.05
C LEU A 229 15.98 14.40 -13.62
N VAL A 230 16.20 13.18 -13.11
CA VAL A 230 16.72 12.95 -11.76
C VAL A 230 18.11 12.36 -11.84
N PHE A 231 19.11 13.11 -11.37
CA PHE A 231 20.50 12.67 -11.31
C PHE A 231 20.69 11.56 -10.25
N GLN A 232 21.02 10.35 -10.70
CA GLN A 232 21.11 9.15 -9.86
C GLN A 232 22.45 9.00 -9.11
N GLY A 233 23.43 9.88 -9.36
CA GLY A 233 24.80 9.77 -8.84
C GLY A 233 25.78 9.26 -9.90
N PHE A 234 27.05 9.17 -9.51
CA PHE A 234 28.12 8.66 -10.36
C PHE A 234 28.28 7.13 -10.18
N PRO A 235 28.89 6.42 -11.15
CA PRO A 235 29.18 4.99 -11.00
C PRO A 235 29.95 4.71 -9.69
N GLY A 236 29.40 3.85 -8.83
CA GLY A 236 29.97 3.54 -7.50
C GLY A 236 29.59 4.49 -6.36
N GLN A 237 28.86 5.58 -6.63
CA GLN A 237 28.33 6.51 -5.63
C GLN A 237 26.87 6.88 -5.94
N PRO A 238 25.92 5.95 -5.76
CA PRO A 238 24.50 6.23 -5.95
C PRO A 238 24.02 7.23 -4.89
N ARG A 239 23.16 8.18 -5.28
CA ARG A 239 22.47 9.05 -4.32
C ARG A 239 21.43 8.26 -3.54
N SER A 240 21.17 8.67 -2.30
CA SER A 240 20.18 7.99 -1.46
C SER A 240 18.76 8.22 -1.97
N ALA A 241 17.88 7.22 -1.79
CA ALA A 241 16.47 7.29 -2.19
C ALA A 241 15.75 8.54 -1.65
N ARG A 242 16.13 9.01 -0.45
CA ARG A 242 15.59 10.22 0.20
C ARG A 242 15.96 11.50 -0.56
N GLN A 243 17.19 11.59 -1.07
CA GLN A 243 17.63 12.74 -1.88
C GLN A 243 16.96 12.74 -3.26
N LEU A 244 16.79 11.56 -3.87
CA LEU A 244 16.07 11.39 -5.14
C LEU A 244 14.58 11.72 -4.99
N GLN A 245 13.97 11.37 -3.86
CA GLN A 245 12.58 11.68 -3.53
C GLN A 245 12.35 13.19 -3.39
N ALA A 246 13.22 13.89 -2.66
CA ALA A 246 13.11 15.34 -2.48
C ALA A 246 13.24 16.11 -3.81
N SER A 247 14.17 15.68 -4.67
CA SER A 247 14.38 16.31 -5.99
C SER A 247 13.26 16.03 -6.99
N SER A 248 12.69 14.82 -6.98
CA SER A 248 11.55 14.48 -7.85
C SER A 248 10.25 15.18 -7.43
N GLY A 249 10.03 15.35 -6.13
CA GLY A 249 8.87 16.09 -5.60
C GLY A 249 8.91 17.57 -5.97
N LEU A 250 10.07 18.22 -5.84
CA LEU A 250 10.28 19.61 -6.26
C LEU A 250 10.06 19.81 -7.77
N LEU A 251 10.52 18.86 -8.60
CA LEU A 251 10.30 18.92 -10.04
C LEU A 251 8.80 18.82 -10.39
N TYR A 252 8.07 17.92 -9.73
CA TYR A 252 6.61 17.83 -9.89
C TYR A 252 5.93 19.16 -9.53
N ASP A 253 6.28 19.75 -8.38
CA ASP A 253 5.69 21.01 -7.90
C ASP A 253 5.98 22.18 -8.87
N VAL A 254 7.17 22.22 -9.47
CA VAL A 254 7.54 23.22 -10.49
C VAL A 254 6.75 23.01 -11.78
N PHE A 255 6.68 21.79 -12.31
CA PHE A 255 5.89 21.55 -13.53
C PHE A 255 4.41 21.83 -13.28
N ALA A 256 3.84 21.43 -12.14
CA ALA A 256 2.44 21.67 -11.82
C ALA A 256 2.12 23.17 -11.73
N SER A 257 3.07 23.97 -11.23
CA SER A 257 2.88 25.42 -11.06
C SER A 257 3.17 26.24 -12.32
N TYR A 258 4.11 25.81 -13.17
CA TYR A 258 4.64 26.63 -14.26
C TYR A 258 4.46 26.02 -15.67
N ASP A 259 4.21 24.72 -15.78
CA ASP A 259 3.95 24.02 -17.05
C ASP A 259 2.93 22.86 -16.86
N PRO A 260 1.67 23.16 -16.50
CA PRO A 260 0.67 22.15 -16.20
C PRO A 260 0.26 21.29 -17.42
N GLN A 261 0.67 21.66 -18.64
CA GLN A 261 0.44 20.86 -19.84
C GLN A 261 1.58 19.89 -20.16
N ASN A 262 2.63 19.84 -19.32
CA ASN A 262 3.79 19.00 -19.55
C ASN A 262 3.42 17.52 -19.74
N LEU A 263 3.95 16.90 -20.80
CA LEU A 263 3.65 15.50 -21.15
C LEU A 263 4.07 14.51 -20.05
N LEU A 264 5.07 14.86 -19.24
CA LEU A 264 5.53 14.02 -18.12
C LEU A 264 4.56 14.08 -16.92
N LEU A 265 3.86 15.21 -16.73
CA LEU A 265 2.77 15.29 -15.76
C LEU A 265 1.54 14.51 -16.25
N ARG A 266 1.23 14.59 -17.55
CA ARG A 266 0.11 13.82 -18.14
C ARG A 266 0.32 12.30 -18.11
N GLN A 267 1.56 11.83 -18.08
CA GLN A 267 1.85 10.40 -17.87
C GLN A 267 1.82 9.99 -16.39
N ALA A 268 1.91 10.95 -15.47
CA ALA A 268 1.98 10.71 -14.02
C ALA A 268 0.61 10.76 -13.33
N GLY A 269 -0.44 11.25 -13.99
CA GLY A 269 -1.84 11.26 -13.54
C GLY A 269 -2.70 10.34 -14.38
#